data_AF-A0A2P1QTB3-F1
#
_entry.id   AF-A0A2P1QTB3-F1
#
_cell.length_a   1.000
_cell.length_b   1.000
_cell.length_c   1.000
_cell.angle_alpha   90.00
_cell.angle_beta   90.00
_cell.angle_gamma   90.00
#
_symmetry.space_group_name_H-M   'P 1'
#
loop_
_entity.id
_entity.type
_entity.pdbx_description
1 polymer ?
#
loop_
_entity_poly.entity_id
_entity_poly.type
_entity_poly.pdbx_seq_one_letter_code
_entity_poly.pdbx_strand_id
1 'polypeptide(L)'
;MNRLFLCYAFLFILCVSIFDCGIALTPRLTAKIPPKTETEVFRVNLFDGEVKNLYGVNIGLLNRVLENLVGLQVGGANVADGKTSAQFGGPTVRENKEVYVAQIGGVNIADGNVYATQVGFLNKSVGGFTIQTGVANMVESESKTNGGLQLGIYNEVTEGNRISDKGYYVTAGVYNNGGGGVKIGVLNNGGKGGVKIGVLNISQRGFRIGAINVGERDNFLIGILNFCDDFPTVMIGFNYCWRLGGW
;
A
#
# COMPACT_ATOMS: atom_id res chain seq x y z
N MET A 1 18.80 11.46 37.44
CA MET A 1 18.18 10.19 36.98
C MET A 1 16.72 10.19 37.39
N ASN A 2 15.80 10.24 36.42
CA ASN A 2 14.37 10.44 36.67
C ASN A 2 13.74 9.23 37.37
N ARG A 3 13.02 9.48 38.46
CA ARG A 3 12.21 8.46 39.17
C ARG A 3 11.22 7.76 38.24
N LEU A 4 10.76 8.45 37.19
CA LEU A 4 9.92 7.91 36.12
C LEU A 4 10.62 6.77 35.34
N PHE A 5 11.91 6.92 35.05
CA PHE A 5 12.69 5.92 34.31
C PHE A 5 12.89 4.66 35.14
N LEU A 6 13.08 4.80 36.45
CA LEU A 6 13.18 3.67 37.38
C LEU A 6 11.86 2.91 37.47
N CYS A 7 10.71 3.61 37.48
CA CYS A 7 9.39 2.98 37.45
C CYS A 7 9.16 2.19 36.15
N TYR A 8 9.51 2.74 34.98
CA TYR A 8 9.38 2.02 33.72
C TYR A 8 10.30 0.80 33.62
N ALA A 9 11.53 0.92 34.10
CA ALA A 9 12.46 -0.21 34.15
C ALA A 9 11.95 -1.32 35.11
N PHE A 10 11.37 -0.94 36.25
CA PHE A 10 10.81 -1.89 37.20
C PHE A 10 9.55 -2.58 36.67
N LEU A 11 8.66 -1.84 35.99
CA LEU A 11 7.48 -2.39 35.30
C LEU A 11 7.87 -3.33 34.16
N PHE A 12 8.94 -3.02 33.42
CA PHE A 12 9.45 -3.87 32.36
C PHE A 12 10.00 -5.19 32.90
N ILE A 13 10.79 -5.14 33.98
CA ILE A 13 11.31 -6.35 34.65
C ILE A 13 10.17 -7.18 35.25
N LEU A 14 9.18 -6.53 35.87
CA LEU A 14 8.01 -7.23 36.43
C LEU A 14 7.20 -7.94 35.33
N CYS A 15 6.98 -7.29 34.18
CA CYS A 15 6.35 -7.92 33.01
C CYS A 15 7.14 -9.14 32.53
N VAL A 16 8.46 -9.03 32.38
CA VAL A 16 9.30 -10.16 31.96
C VAL A 16 9.23 -11.33 32.94
N SER A 17 9.13 -11.06 34.25
CA SER A 17 9.01 -12.11 35.28
C SER A 17 7.62 -12.73 35.45
N ILE A 18 6.54 -12.04 35.08
CA ILE A 18 5.17 -12.59 35.17
C ILE A 18 4.82 -13.37 33.88
N PHE A 19 5.42 -13.00 32.75
CA PHE A 19 5.32 -13.71 31.49
C PHE A 19 6.40 -14.80 31.34
N ASP A 20 6.76 -15.48 32.44
CA ASP A 20 7.58 -16.68 32.44
C ASP A 20 6.82 -17.85 31.77
N CYS A 21 6.67 -17.76 30.45
CA CYS A 21 6.41 -18.88 29.57
C CYS A 21 7.72 -19.12 28.81
N GLY A 22 8.36 -20.23 29.19
CA GLY A 22 9.77 -20.51 28.94
C GLY A 22 10.26 -20.18 27.54
N ILE A 23 11.33 -19.40 27.47
CA ILE A 23 12.23 -19.35 26.33
C ILE A 23 13.00 -20.67 26.32
N ALA A 24 12.35 -21.72 25.83
CA ALA A 24 12.99 -22.96 25.44
C ALA A 24 13.49 -22.79 24.00
N LEU A 25 14.80 -22.58 23.87
CA LEU A 25 15.51 -22.66 22.59
C LEU A 25 15.36 -24.10 22.05
N THR A 26 14.29 -24.35 21.30
CA THR A 26 14.02 -25.61 20.59
C THR A 26 13.72 -25.31 19.13
N PRO A 27 14.16 -26.13 18.16
CA PRO A 27 14.31 -25.65 16.78
C PRO A 27 13.01 -25.53 15.99
N ARG A 28 11.88 -26.06 16.47
CA ARG A 28 10.56 -25.99 15.81
C ARG A 28 9.44 -26.15 16.84
N LEU A 29 8.69 -25.07 17.10
CA LEU A 29 7.42 -25.15 17.84
C LEU A 29 6.27 -24.92 16.85
N THR A 30 5.74 -26.00 16.29
CA THR A 30 4.57 -25.99 15.40
C THR A 30 3.34 -26.33 16.24
N ALA A 31 2.55 -25.33 16.65
CA ALA A 31 1.24 -25.57 17.25
C ALA A 31 0.22 -25.83 16.13
N LYS A 32 -0.19 -27.10 15.98
CA LYS A 32 -1.23 -27.58 15.04
C LYS A 32 -2.48 -27.96 15.82
N ILE A 33 -3.69 -27.56 15.38
CA ILE A 33 -5.05 -28.16 15.60
C ILE A 33 -6.09 -27.22 14.94
N PRO A 34 -7.20 -27.64 14.27
CA PRO A 34 -7.76 -28.97 13.97
C PRO A 34 -7.86 -29.22 12.42
N PRO A 35 -8.55 -30.25 11.86
CA PRO A 35 -7.96 -31.19 10.91
C PRO A 35 -8.50 -31.02 9.47
N LYS A 36 -7.71 -30.46 8.56
CA LYS A 36 -7.65 -30.77 7.10
C LYS A 36 -6.89 -29.74 6.23
N THR A 37 -6.15 -28.80 6.82
CA THR A 37 -5.40 -27.81 6.03
C THR A 37 -3.97 -27.66 6.53
N GLU A 38 -3.01 -27.50 5.61
CA GLU A 38 -1.59 -27.19 5.90
C GLU A 38 -1.47 -25.76 6.46
N THR A 39 -2.00 -25.53 7.66
CA THR A 39 -2.11 -24.21 8.29
C THR A 39 -1.00 -24.02 9.33
N GLU A 40 -0.17 -22.99 9.14
CA GLU A 40 0.87 -22.57 10.11
C GLU A 40 0.43 -21.30 10.88
N VAL A 41 0.60 -21.30 12.20
CA VAL A 41 0.14 -20.21 13.10
C VAL A 41 1.29 -19.32 13.60
N PHE A 42 2.49 -19.87 13.74
CA PHE A 42 3.66 -19.12 14.14
C PHE A 42 4.89 -19.75 13.49
N ARG A 43 5.72 -18.93 12.85
CA ARG A 43 6.93 -19.39 12.20
C ARG A 43 8.07 -18.39 12.32
N VAL A 44 9.25 -18.91 12.63
CA VAL A 44 10.52 -18.19 12.59
C VAL A 44 11.41 -18.91 11.58
N ASN A 45 11.69 -18.27 10.46
CA ASN A 45 12.62 -18.72 9.43
C ASN A 45 13.83 -17.82 9.40
N LEU A 46 15.06 -18.34 9.55
CA LEU A 46 16.24 -17.48 9.49
C LEU A 46 16.63 -17.07 8.06
N PHE A 47 16.24 -17.81 7.01
CA PHE A 47 16.72 -17.54 5.64
C PHE A 47 15.62 -17.57 4.58
N ASP A 48 14.89 -18.67 4.43
CA ASP A 48 13.81 -18.81 3.44
C ASP A 48 12.60 -19.54 4.03
N GLY A 49 11.42 -19.02 3.74
CA GLY A 49 10.19 -19.29 4.47
C GLY A 49 8.99 -19.35 3.55
N GLU A 50 8.92 -20.37 2.70
CA GLU A 50 7.77 -20.62 1.83
C GLU A 50 6.65 -21.35 2.58
N VAL A 51 5.41 -20.88 2.43
CA VAL A 51 4.21 -21.44 3.04
C VAL A 51 3.03 -21.35 2.08
N LYS A 52 2.18 -22.37 2.04
CA LYS A 52 0.92 -22.28 1.29
C LYS A 52 -0.11 -21.42 2.01
N ASN A 53 -0.37 -21.73 3.28
CA ASN A 53 -1.40 -21.07 4.08
C ASN A 53 -0.80 -20.63 5.41
N LEU A 54 -0.82 -19.32 5.68
CA LEU A 54 -0.31 -18.73 6.91
C LEU A 54 -1.44 -18.00 7.64
N TYR A 55 -1.70 -18.43 8.88
CA TYR A 55 -2.71 -17.85 9.76
C TYR A 55 -2.04 -17.46 11.09
N GLY A 56 -1.27 -16.38 11.08
CA GLY A 56 -0.57 -15.87 12.26
C GLY A 56 0.70 -15.11 11.94
N VAL A 57 1.81 -15.38 12.64
CA VAL A 57 3.03 -14.56 12.53
C VAL A 57 4.15 -15.33 11.83
N ASN A 58 4.76 -14.74 10.80
CA ASN A 58 5.95 -15.27 10.12
C ASN A 58 7.10 -14.27 10.19
N ILE A 59 8.21 -14.67 10.79
CA ILE A 59 9.41 -13.84 10.96
C ILE A 59 10.54 -14.48 10.16
N GLY A 60 11.20 -13.72 9.29
CA GLY A 60 12.35 -14.23 8.57
C GLY A 60 12.94 -13.30 7.53
N LEU A 61 14.15 -13.61 7.01
CA LEU A 61 14.77 -12.76 6.00
C LEU A 61 13.96 -12.71 4.71
N LEU A 62 13.49 -13.87 4.23
CA LEU A 62 12.62 -14.01 3.08
C LEU A 62 11.38 -14.80 3.50
N ASN A 63 10.22 -14.17 3.40
CA ASN A 63 8.93 -14.79 3.71
C ASN A 63 8.07 -14.83 2.44
N ARG A 64 7.53 -15.99 2.09
CA ARG A 64 6.65 -16.16 0.92
C ARG A 64 5.42 -16.98 1.28
N VAL A 65 4.23 -16.43 1.05
CA VAL A 65 2.94 -17.09 1.27
C VAL A 65 2.19 -17.18 -0.07
N LEU A 66 1.64 -18.34 -0.42
CA LEU A 66 1.16 -18.64 -1.79
C LEU A 66 -0.36 -18.73 -1.99
N GLU A 67 -1.15 -18.98 -0.95
CA GLU A 67 -2.59 -19.17 -1.09
C GLU A 67 -3.41 -18.28 -0.16
N ASN A 68 -3.47 -18.61 1.13
CA ASN A 68 -4.20 -17.81 2.11
C ASN A 68 -3.21 -17.21 3.10
N LEU A 69 -3.37 -15.91 3.33
CA LEU A 69 -2.63 -15.21 4.35
C LEU A 69 -3.57 -14.38 5.21
N VAL A 70 -3.64 -14.72 6.48
CA VAL A 70 -4.22 -13.90 7.54
C VAL A 70 -3.17 -13.75 8.63
N GLY A 71 -2.39 -12.67 8.59
CA GLY A 71 -1.23 -12.63 9.49
C GLY A 71 -0.31 -11.43 9.42
N LEU A 72 0.73 -11.51 10.24
CA LEU A 72 1.83 -10.55 10.31
C LEU A 72 3.10 -11.20 9.74
N GLN A 73 3.75 -10.53 8.80
CA GLN A 73 5.07 -10.91 8.28
C GLN A 73 6.10 -9.87 8.68
N VAL A 74 7.22 -10.30 9.25
CA VAL A 74 8.35 -9.42 9.61
C VAL A 74 9.61 -9.97 8.95
N GLY A 75 10.28 -9.17 8.12
CA GLY A 75 11.39 -9.69 7.35
C GLY A 75 12.17 -8.73 6.48
N GLY A 76 13.15 -9.25 5.75
CA GLY A 76 13.87 -8.48 4.73
C GLY A 76 13.00 -8.29 3.48
N ALA A 77 12.46 -9.38 2.95
CA ALA A 77 11.47 -9.38 1.88
C ALA A 77 10.26 -10.25 2.27
N ASN A 78 9.06 -9.68 2.16
CA ASN A 78 7.79 -10.36 2.45
C ASN A 78 6.95 -10.41 1.18
N VAL A 79 6.51 -11.60 0.80
CA VAL A 79 5.66 -11.84 -0.37
C VAL A 79 4.39 -12.57 0.08
N ALA A 80 3.24 -12.05 -0.33
CA ALA A 80 1.93 -12.66 -0.11
C ALA A 80 1.21 -12.76 -1.45
N ASP A 81 1.10 -13.96 -1.99
CA ASP A 81 0.35 -14.24 -3.20
C ASP A 81 -0.96 -14.93 -2.81
N GLY A 82 -2.09 -14.32 -3.17
CA GLY A 82 -3.44 -14.86 -2.95
C GLY A 82 -4.04 -15.55 -4.17
N LYS A 83 -3.27 -15.68 -5.26
CA LYS A 83 -3.77 -16.24 -6.51
C LYS A 83 -3.58 -17.76 -6.51
N THR A 84 -4.68 -18.50 -6.33
CA THR A 84 -4.65 -19.95 -6.53
C THR A 84 -4.95 -20.26 -8.00
N SER A 85 -4.00 -20.88 -8.70
CA SER A 85 -4.23 -21.46 -10.04
C SER A 85 -4.56 -22.94 -9.92
N ALA A 86 -5.83 -23.31 -10.08
CA ALA A 86 -6.22 -24.71 -10.22
C ALA A 86 -6.33 -25.05 -11.71
N GLN A 87 -5.60 -26.09 -12.14
CA GLN A 87 -5.67 -26.61 -13.50
C GLN A 87 -6.22 -28.03 -13.44
N PHE A 88 -7.42 -28.24 -13.99
CA PHE A 88 -8.05 -29.55 -14.09
C PHE A 88 -8.54 -29.76 -15.52
N GLY A 89 -7.76 -30.49 -16.33
CA GLY A 89 -8.18 -31.06 -17.62
C GLY A 89 -8.86 -30.11 -18.63
N GLY A 90 -8.66 -28.79 -18.53
CA GLY A 90 -9.42 -27.74 -19.22
C GLY A 90 -8.89 -26.33 -18.88
N PRO A 91 -9.65 -25.25 -19.17
CA PRO A 91 -9.19 -23.88 -18.95
C PRO A 91 -8.84 -23.63 -17.47
N THR A 92 -7.69 -22.97 -17.23
CA THR A 92 -7.21 -22.63 -15.89
C THR A 92 -8.22 -21.74 -15.16
N VAL A 93 -8.78 -22.24 -14.06
CA VAL A 93 -9.63 -21.45 -13.17
C VAL A 93 -8.73 -20.72 -12.19
N ARG A 94 -8.71 -19.39 -12.29
CA ARG A 94 -8.02 -18.51 -11.35
C ARG A 94 -9.02 -18.06 -10.30
N GLU A 95 -8.84 -18.51 -9.07
CA GLU A 95 -9.57 -17.97 -7.93
C GLU A 95 -8.70 -16.92 -7.24
N ASN A 96 -9.23 -15.70 -7.15
CA ASN A 96 -8.64 -14.65 -6.33
C ASN A 96 -9.16 -14.80 -4.91
N LYS A 97 -8.33 -15.31 -3.99
CA LYS A 97 -8.66 -15.37 -2.58
C LYS A 97 -8.37 -14.03 -1.89
N GLU A 98 -9.03 -13.81 -0.76
CA GLU A 98 -8.80 -12.63 0.07
C GLU A 98 -7.51 -12.80 0.89
N VAL A 99 -6.69 -11.75 0.91
CA VAL A 99 -5.39 -11.72 1.60
C VAL A 99 -5.42 -10.62 2.65
N TYR A 100 -5.34 -10.98 3.93
CA TYR A 100 -5.30 -10.04 5.04
C TYR A 100 -3.91 -10.05 5.67
N VAL A 101 -3.10 -9.02 5.41
CA VAL A 101 -1.69 -9.07 5.82
C VAL A 101 -1.17 -7.75 6.37
N ALA A 102 -0.44 -7.83 7.47
CA ALA A 102 0.49 -6.79 7.88
C ALA A 102 1.92 -7.23 7.51
N GLN A 103 2.67 -6.42 6.78
CA GLN A 103 4.05 -6.72 6.39
C GLN A 103 4.97 -5.60 6.88
N ILE A 104 6.06 -5.98 7.55
CA ILE A 104 7.12 -5.07 7.97
C ILE A 104 8.42 -5.61 7.38
N GLY A 105 9.08 -4.82 6.55
CA GLY A 105 10.32 -5.26 5.94
C GLY A 105 10.93 -4.31 4.94
N GLY A 106 12.04 -4.71 4.33
CA GLY A 106 12.67 -3.90 3.29
C GLY A 106 11.81 -3.83 2.03
N VAL A 107 11.32 -5.00 1.59
CA VAL A 107 10.45 -5.16 0.42
C VAL A 107 9.20 -5.91 0.81
N ASN A 108 8.04 -5.35 0.51
CA ASN A 108 6.74 -5.94 0.81
C ASN A 108 5.92 -6.05 -0.48
N ILE A 109 5.45 -7.25 -0.80
CA ILE A 109 4.64 -7.53 -1.99
C ILE A 109 3.40 -8.28 -1.54
N ALA A 110 2.23 -7.82 -2.01
CA ALA A 110 0.97 -8.51 -1.83
C ALA A 110 0.17 -8.55 -3.15
N ASP A 111 -0.38 -9.70 -3.51
CA ASP A 111 -1.14 -9.90 -4.75
C ASP A 111 -2.45 -10.65 -4.48
N GLY A 112 -3.53 -10.32 -5.21
CA GLY A 112 -4.88 -10.90 -5.09
C GLY A 112 -5.95 -9.87 -4.70
N ASN A 113 -6.95 -10.28 -3.92
CA ASN A 113 -7.91 -9.35 -3.30
C ASN A 113 -7.40 -8.93 -1.92
N VAL A 114 -6.49 -7.96 -1.90
CA VAL A 114 -5.63 -7.71 -0.74
C VAL A 114 -6.17 -6.61 0.18
N TYR A 115 -6.23 -6.92 1.47
CA TYR A 115 -6.33 -5.98 2.57
C TYR A 115 -4.98 -5.95 3.31
N ALA A 116 -4.08 -5.06 2.86
CA ALA A 116 -2.70 -5.03 3.35
C ALA A 116 -2.34 -3.76 4.09
N THR A 117 -1.55 -3.93 5.16
CA THR A 117 -0.78 -2.85 5.80
C THR A 117 0.70 -3.14 5.60
N GLN A 118 1.43 -2.28 4.90
CA GLN A 118 2.84 -2.51 4.54
C GLN A 118 3.71 -1.36 5.03
N VAL A 119 4.77 -1.69 5.76
CA VAL A 119 5.78 -0.74 6.25
C VAL A 119 7.13 -1.20 5.71
N GLY A 120 7.78 -0.39 4.88
CA GLY A 120 9.05 -0.80 4.29
C GLY A 120 9.72 0.22 3.40
N PHE A 121 10.83 -0.15 2.75
CA PHE A 121 11.44 0.72 1.73
C PHE A 121 10.61 0.70 0.45
N LEU A 122 10.24 -0.50 0.00
CA LEU A 122 9.46 -0.73 -1.21
C LEU A 122 8.20 -1.52 -0.86
N ASN A 123 7.03 -0.96 -1.15
CA ASN A 123 5.75 -1.63 -0.94
C ASN A 123 5.03 -1.76 -2.29
N LYS A 124 4.61 -2.96 -2.63
CA LYS A 124 3.79 -3.26 -3.81
C LYS A 124 2.54 -4.01 -3.39
N SER A 125 1.39 -3.60 -3.91
CA SER A 125 0.14 -4.34 -3.74
C SER A 125 -0.65 -4.38 -5.05
N VAL A 126 -1.38 -5.46 -5.28
CA VAL A 126 -2.35 -5.59 -6.37
C VAL A 126 -3.72 -5.79 -5.74
N GLY A 127 -4.69 -4.95 -6.11
CA GLY A 127 -6.08 -5.09 -5.66
C GLY A 127 -6.39 -4.58 -4.24
N GLY A 128 -7.69 -4.49 -3.95
CA GLY A 128 -8.25 -4.30 -2.61
C GLY A 128 -7.98 -2.95 -1.92
N PHE A 129 -7.86 -2.98 -0.58
CA PHE A 129 -7.63 -1.81 0.26
C PHE A 129 -6.26 -1.88 0.93
N THR A 130 -5.41 -0.87 0.73
CA THR A 130 -4.00 -0.93 1.16
C THR A 130 -3.59 0.29 1.97
N ILE A 131 -2.81 0.07 3.02
CA ILE A 131 -2.14 1.12 3.77
C ILE A 131 -0.63 0.89 3.61
N GLN A 132 0.05 1.79 2.93
CA GLN A 132 1.47 1.64 2.61
C GLN A 132 2.26 2.83 3.13
N THR A 133 3.37 2.57 3.80
CA THR A 133 4.33 3.61 4.16
C THR A 133 5.75 3.18 3.85
N GLY A 134 6.50 4.05 3.17
CA GLY A 134 7.83 3.71 2.69
C GLY A 134 8.49 4.73 1.78
N VAL A 135 9.63 4.35 1.19
CA VAL A 135 10.30 5.20 0.19
C VAL A 135 9.51 5.19 -1.11
N ALA A 136 9.15 4.00 -1.61
CA ALA A 136 8.31 3.84 -2.78
C ALA A 136 7.12 2.92 -2.49
N ASN A 137 5.93 3.40 -2.81
CA ASN A 137 4.66 2.69 -2.68
C ASN A 137 4.03 2.55 -4.06
N MET A 138 3.67 1.33 -4.44
CA MET A 138 3.10 0.99 -5.74
C MET A 138 1.83 0.16 -5.54
N VAL A 139 0.74 0.60 -6.14
CA VAL A 139 -0.54 -0.12 -6.09
C VAL A 139 -1.06 -0.35 -7.50
N GLU A 140 -1.34 -1.60 -7.83
CA GLU A 140 -2.04 -1.96 -9.06
C GLU A 140 -3.54 -2.10 -8.77
N SER A 141 -4.33 -1.16 -9.27
CA SER A 141 -5.76 -1.07 -9.02
C SER A 141 -6.56 -1.79 -10.10
N GLU A 142 -7.04 -2.99 -9.80
CA GLU A 142 -7.89 -3.79 -10.71
C GLU A 142 -9.36 -3.31 -10.78
N SER A 143 -9.86 -2.65 -9.73
CA SER A 143 -11.26 -2.21 -9.65
C SER A 143 -11.40 -0.74 -9.23
N LYS A 144 -12.57 -0.16 -9.51
CA LYS A 144 -12.97 1.17 -9.00
C LYS A 144 -13.26 1.18 -7.49
N THR A 145 -13.57 0.01 -6.92
CA THR A 145 -13.84 -0.16 -5.49
C THR A 145 -12.55 -0.22 -4.65
N ASN A 146 -11.40 -0.36 -5.30
CA ASN A 146 -10.12 -0.38 -4.60
C ASN A 146 -9.81 0.99 -4.00
N GLY A 147 -8.99 0.98 -2.96
CA GLY A 147 -8.57 2.23 -2.34
C GLY A 147 -7.39 2.04 -1.42
N GLY A 148 -6.97 3.12 -0.79
CA GLY A 148 -5.88 3.02 0.16
C GLY A 148 -5.29 4.33 0.63
N LEU A 149 -4.34 4.21 1.53
CA LEU A 149 -3.51 5.30 2.04
C LEU A 149 -2.06 5.00 1.69
N GLN A 150 -1.37 5.96 1.07
CA GLN A 150 0.06 5.84 0.75
C GLN A 150 0.81 7.04 1.31
N LEU A 151 1.85 6.78 2.11
CA LEU A 151 2.75 7.79 2.64
C LEU A 151 4.19 7.44 2.25
N GLY A 152 4.81 8.26 1.41
CA GLY A 152 6.16 7.97 0.95
C GLY A 152 6.80 9.04 0.09
N ILE A 153 8.04 8.80 -0.36
CA ILE A 153 8.70 9.74 -1.27
C ILE A 153 8.07 9.63 -2.66
N TYR A 154 7.86 8.39 -3.12
CA TYR A 154 7.26 8.07 -4.40
C TYR A 154 6.02 7.20 -4.20
N ASN A 155 4.86 7.66 -4.64
CA ASN A 155 3.61 6.91 -4.60
C ASN A 155 3.04 6.79 -6.01
N GLU A 156 2.71 5.57 -6.42
CA GLU A 156 2.20 5.29 -7.76
C GLU A 156 1.03 4.32 -7.74
N VAL A 157 0.00 4.64 -8.53
CA VAL A 157 -1.14 3.75 -8.76
C VAL A 157 -1.31 3.46 -10.24
N THR A 158 -1.21 2.19 -10.62
CA THR A 158 -1.32 1.70 -12.00
C THR A 158 -2.53 0.80 -12.20
N GLU A 159 -2.96 0.63 -13.44
CA GLU A 159 -3.93 -0.37 -13.88
C GLU A 159 -3.23 -1.13 -15.03
N GLY A 160 -2.68 -2.31 -14.72
CA GLY A 160 -1.72 -2.97 -15.61
C GLY A 160 -0.51 -2.07 -15.87
N ASN A 161 -0.20 -1.85 -17.16
CA ASN A 161 0.93 -1.05 -17.61
C ASN A 161 0.62 0.45 -17.78
N ARG A 162 -0.53 0.94 -17.30
CA ARG A 162 -0.94 2.35 -17.45
C ARG A 162 -1.17 2.99 -16.09
N ILE A 163 -1.04 4.31 -16.02
CA ILE A 163 -1.42 5.10 -14.84
C ILE A 163 -2.91 4.89 -14.60
N SER A 164 -3.29 4.46 -13.40
CA SER A 164 -4.70 4.23 -13.07
C SER A 164 -5.40 5.55 -12.78
N ASP A 165 -6.64 5.67 -13.26
CA ASP A 165 -7.59 6.68 -12.80
C ASP A 165 -8.67 6.10 -11.88
N LYS A 166 -8.57 4.80 -11.55
CA LYS A 166 -9.56 4.07 -10.76
C LYS A 166 -9.14 4.02 -9.29
N GLY A 167 -10.14 3.72 -8.46
CA GLY A 167 -9.98 3.59 -7.02
C GLY A 167 -9.87 4.93 -6.30
N TYR A 168 -9.99 4.88 -4.98
CA TYR A 168 -9.91 6.04 -4.10
C TYR A 168 -8.68 5.93 -3.20
N TYR A 169 -7.66 6.71 -3.51
CA TYR A 169 -6.40 6.73 -2.79
C TYR A 169 -6.18 8.09 -2.14
N VAL A 170 -5.73 8.07 -0.89
CA VAL A 170 -5.17 9.22 -0.21
C VAL A 170 -3.67 9.06 -0.24
N THR A 171 -2.96 9.96 -0.92
CA THR A 171 -1.50 9.87 -1.07
C THR A 171 -0.84 11.12 -0.52
N ALA A 172 0.24 10.93 0.22
CA ALA A 172 1.08 11.98 0.77
C ALA A 172 2.54 11.68 0.45
N GLY A 173 3.24 12.62 -0.20
CA GLY A 173 4.61 12.36 -0.63
C GLY A 173 5.28 13.44 -1.44
N VAL A 174 6.50 13.17 -1.93
CA VAL A 174 7.19 14.10 -2.82
C VAL A 174 6.60 13.99 -4.23
N TYR A 175 6.45 12.77 -4.73
CA TYR A 175 5.89 12.48 -6.04
C TYR A 175 4.72 11.51 -5.92
N ASN A 176 3.54 11.94 -6.35
CA ASN A 176 2.31 11.15 -6.34
C ASN A 176 1.78 11.00 -7.76
N ASN A 177 1.65 9.77 -8.27
CA ASN A 177 1.19 9.49 -9.63
C ASN A 177 0.01 8.51 -9.67
N GLY A 178 -1.00 8.80 -10.50
CA GLY A 178 -2.17 7.94 -10.65
C GLY A 178 -3.09 7.88 -9.41
N GLY A 179 -4.15 7.11 -9.50
CA GLY A 179 -5.17 6.96 -8.46
C GLY A 179 -6.11 8.18 -8.37
N GLY A 180 -7.41 7.91 -8.21
CA GLY A 180 -8.37 8.94 -7.80
C GLY A 180 -8.22 9.29 -6.32
N GLY A 181 -8.90 10.33 -5.84
CA GLY A 181 -8.95 10.68 -4.42
C GLY A 181 -8.16 11.94 -4.04
N VAL A 182 -7.39 11.89 -2.96
CA VAL A 182 -6.69 13.05 -2.41
C VAL A 182 -5.18 12.87 -2.55
N LYS A 183 -4.49 13.88 -3.09
CA LYS A 183 -3.02 13.86 -3.24
C LYS A 183 -2.43 15.09 -2.59
N ILE A 184 -1.46 14.89 -1.70
CA ILE A 184 -0.74 15.94 -1.02
C ILE A 184 0.74 15.74 -1.29
N GLY A 185 1.41 16.71 -1.91
CA GLY A 185 2.82 16.53 -2.21
C GLY A 185 3.48 17.64 -2.99
N VAL A 186 4.74 17.46 -3.33
CA VAL A 186 5.43 18.44 -4.17
C VAL A 186 4.91 18.34 -5.60
N LEU A 187 4.87 17.12 -6.14
CA LEU A 187 4.45 16.81 -7.50
C LEU A 187 3.26 15.84 -7.45
N ASN A 188 2.12 16.26 -7.96
CA ASN A 188 0.92 15.43 -8.05
C ASN A 188 0.50 15.27 -9.51
N ASN A 189 0.58 14.06 -10.05
CA ASN A 189 0.29 13.73 -11.44
C ASN A 189 -0.80 12.64 -11.58
N GLY A 190 -1.51 12.64 -12.70
CA GLY A 190 -2.51 11.63 -13.05
C GLY A 190 -3.75 11.61 -12.14
N GLY A 191 -4.61 10.61 -12.33
CA GLY A 191 -5.85 10.45 -11.56
C GLY A 191 -6.94 11.42 -11.99
N LYS A 192 -8.08 10.90 -12.43
CA LYS A 192 -9.27 11.70 -12.76
C LYS A 192 -10.03 12.10 -11.50
N GLY A 193 -10.30 13.40 -11.39
CA GLY A 193 -11.05 13.94 -10.26
C GLY A 193 -10.23 14.01 -8.96
N GLY A 194 -10.93 14.32 -7.87
CA GLY A 194 -10.33 14.40 -6.55
C GLY A 194 -9.68 15.74 -6.21
N VAL A 195 -8.95 15.76 -5.10
CA VAL A 195 -8.29 16.96 -4.53
C VAL A 195 -6.77 16.79 -4.65
N LYS A 196 -6.09 17.77 -5.24
CA LYS A 196 -4.62 17.77 -5.33
C LYS A 196 -4.07 19.03 -4.69
N ILE A 197 -3.19 18.87 -3.71
CA ILE A 197 -2.59 19.96 -2.95
C ILE A 197 -1.07 19.83 -3.05
N GLY A 198 -0.40 20.85 -3.58
CA GLY A 198 1.04 20.73 -3.80
C GLY A 198 1.72 21.89 -4.48
N VAL A 199 2.98 21.70 -4.85
CA VAL A 199 3.72 22.72 -5.61
C VAL A 199 3.32 22.67 -7.07
N LEU A 200 3.31 21.47 -7.67
CA LEU A 200 2.91 21.22 -9.05
C LEU A 200 1.79 20.18 -9.09
N ASN A 201 0.63 20.56 -9.63
CA ASN A 201 -0.51 19.68 -9.79
C ASN A 201 -0.89 19.52 -11.27
N ILE A 202 -0.70 18.33 -11.84
CA ILE A 202 -1.00 18.00 -13.24
C ILE A 202 -2.12 16.95 -13.28
N SER A 203 -3.26 17.30 -13.88
CA SER A 203 -4.38 16.36 -14.04
C SER A 203 -5.45 16.90 -14.98
N GLN A 204 -6.24 16.01 -15.56
CA GLN A 204 -7.35 16.35 -16.44
C GLN A 204 -8.55 16.97 -15.70
N ARG A 205 -8.89 16.53 -14.47
CA ARG A 205 -10.09 16.97 -13.73
C ARG A 205 -9.87 17.00 -12.21
N GLY A 206 -10.60 17.85 -11.49
CA GLY A 206 -10.62 17.92 -10.02
C GLY A 206 -10.38 19.31 -9.43
N PHE A 207 -10.25 19.33 -8.10
CA PHE A 207 -9.98 20.53 -7.30
C PHE A 207 -8.49 20.59 -6.94
N ARG A 208 -7.86 21.74 -7.18
CA ARG A 208 -6.40 21.85 -7.12
C ARG A 208 -5.97 23.12 -6.41
N ILE A 209 -5.09 22.95 -5.44
CA ILE A 209 -4.45 24.05 -4.72
C ILE A 209 -2.94 23.89 -4.84
N GLY A 210 -2.27 24.88 -5.39
CA GLY A 210 -0.81 24.81 -5.47
C GLY A 210 -0.13 26.02 -6.05
N ALA A 211 1.19 26.01 -6.09
CA ALA A 211 1.93 27.09 -6.73
C ALA A 211 1.68 27.09 -8.26
N ILE A 212 1.73 25.91 -8.87
CA ILE A 212 1.53 25.68 -10.30
C ILE A 212 0.49 24.59 -10.49
N ASN A 213 -0.57 24.89 -11.23
CA ASN A 213 -1.60 23.91 -11.57
C ASN A 213 -1.77 23.82 -13.08
N VAL A 214 -1.89 22.60 -13.63
CA VAL A 214 -2.06 22.35 -15.06
C VAL A 214 -3.23 21.40 -15.29
N GLY A 215 -4.29 21.82 -15.99
CA GLY A 215 -5.32 20.89 -16.47
C GLY A 215 -6.36 21.44 -17.43
N GLU A 216 -7.45 20.71 -17.59
CA GLU A 216 -8.41 20.90 -18.69
C GLU A 216 -9.78 21.43 -18.19
N ARG A 217 -10.87 21.16 -18.94
CA ARG A 217 -12.26 21.50 -18.55
C ARG A 217 -12.65 20.89 -17.19
N ASP A 218 -13.61 21.52 -16.53
CA ASP A 218 -14.22 21.06 -15.26
C ASP A 218 -13.25 21.01 -14.07
N ASN A 219 -12.22 21.86 -14.09
CA ASN A 219 -11.31 22.00 -12.95
C ASN A 219 -11.61 23.23 -12.10
N PHE A 220 -11.31 23.10 -10.81
CA PHE A 220 -11.19 24.23 -9.91
C PHE A 220 -9.70 24.46 -9.62
N LEU A 221 -9.19 25.61 -10.00
CA LEU A 221 -7.78 25.97 -9.90
C LEU A 221 -7.57 27.11 -8.93
N ILE A 222 -6.81 26.86 -7.86
CA ILE A 222 -6.31 27.89 -6.97
C ILE A 222 -4.80 27.79 -6.96
N GLY A 223 -4.13 28.84 -7.44
CA GLY A 223 -2.69 28.85 -7.40
C GLY A 223 -2.07 30.17 -7.79
N ILE A 224 -0.74 30.20 -7.76
CA ILE A 224 0.00 31.36 -8.25
C ILE A 224 -0.09 31.36 -9.78
N LEU A 225 0.23 30.24 -10.41
CA LEU A 225 0.18 30.02 -11.86
C LEU A 225 -0.79 28.88 -12.19
N ASN A 226 -1.76 29.14 -13.05
CA ASN A 226 -2.73 28.16 -13.52
C ASN A 226 -2.66 28.06 -15.05
N PHE A 227 -2.32 26.88 -15.56
CA PHE A 227 -2.26 26.58 -16.98
C PHE A 227 -3.43 25.70 -17.41
N CYS A 228 -4.03 26.02 -18.56
CA CYS A 228 -5.14 25.25 -19.08
C CYS A 228 -5.17 25.14 -20.62
N ASP A 229 -5.64 23.99 -21.13
CA ASP A 229 -5.91 23.76 -22.57
C ASP A 229 -7.38 24.03 -22.93
N ASP A 230 -8.22 24.26 -21.92
CA ASP A 230 -9.58 24.78 -22.07
C ASP A 230 -10.07 25.39 -20.75
N PHE A 231 -11.00 26.34 -20.84
CA PHE A 231 -11.45 27.14 -19.71
C PHE A 231 -12.00 26.26 -18.57
N PRO A 232 -11.35 26.24 -17.39
CA PRO A 232 -11.84 25.57 -16.19
C PRO A 232 -13.06 26.26 -15.61
N THR A 233 -13.76 25.60 -14.68
CA THR A 233 -14.95 26.16 -14.03
C THR A 233 -14.61 27.39 -13.20
N VAL A 234 -13.53 27.33 -12.42
CA VAL A 234 -13.04 28.44 -11.59
C VAL A 234 -11.53 28.45 -11.60
N MET A 235 -10.94 29.63 -11.76
CA MET A 235 -9.50 29.85 -11.63
C MET A 235 -9.23 31.10 -10.80
N ILE A 236 -8.36 30.97 -9.80
CA ILE A 236 -7.92 32.06 -8.93
C ILE A 236 -6.39 32.09 -8.97
N GLY A 237 -5.82 33.23 -9.40
CA GLY A 237 -4.38 33.38 -9.62
C GLY A 237 -4.05 34.03 -10.97
N PHE A 238 -2.79 33.88 -11.41
CA PHE A 238 -2.40 34.18 -12.79
C PHE A 238 -2.77 33.00 -13.69
N ASN A 239 -3.64 33.25 -14.67
CA ASN A 239 -4.24 32.20 -15.48
C ASN A 239 -3.76 32.31 -16.94
N TYR A 240 -3.22 31.20 -17.45
CA TYR A 240 -2.75 31.05 -18.82
C TYR A 240 -3.50 29.92 -19.47
N CYS A 241 -4.42 30.27 -20.36
CA CYS A 241 -5.25 29.33 -21.07
C CYS A 241 -5.03 29.47 -22.57
N TRP A 242 -4.65 28.36 -23.20
CA TRP A 242 -4.61 28.26 -24.65
C TRP A 242 -5.73 27.31 -25.09
N ARG A 243 -6.22 27.50 -26.31
CA ARG A 243 -7.12 26.54 -26.94
C ARG A 243 -6.37 26.01 -28.14
N LEU A 244 -5.95 24.75 -28.11
CA LEU A 244 -5.52 24.08 -29.34
C LEU A 244 -6.76 23.97 -30.25
N GLY A 245 -6.96 24.99 -31.08
CA GLY A 245 -7.98 25.01 -32.11
C GLY A 245 -7.78 23.82 -33.02
N GLY A 246 -8.79 22.96 -33.11
CA GLY A 246 -8.83 21.87 -34.07
C GLY A 246 -8.71 22.41 -35.50
N TRP A 247 -7.87 21.73 -36.27
CA TRP A 247 -8.05 21.61 -37.71
C TRP A 247 -8.98 20.44 -37.98
#